data_AF-A0A2N0NBQ4-F1
#
_entry.id   AF-A0A2N0NBQ4-F1
#
_cell.length_a   1.000
_cell.length_b   1.000
_cell.length_c   1.000
_cell.angle_alpha   90.00
_cell.angle_beta   90.00
_cell.angle_gamma   90.00
#
_symmetry.space_group_name_H-M   'P 1'
#
loop_
_entity.id
_entity.type
_entity.pdbx_description
1 polymer ?
#
loop_
_entity_poly.entity_id
_entity_poly.type
_entity_poly.pdbx_seq_one_letter_code
_entity_poly.pdbx_strand_id
1 'polypeptide(L)' 'NSLASHVQDFKSHSSRLLSVDLYFKGNVKFRIFVIYIPLPAESVLRSDTIDLLIQQLALTKQSGFHHAVCSDFNMHLDK' A
#
# COMPACT_ATOMS: atom_id res chain seq x y z
N ASN A 1 2.09 -24.13 15.79
CA ASN A 1 1.46 -23.66 14.53
C ASN A 1 2.48 -22.89 13.72
N SER A 2 3.21 -23.60 12.86
CA SER A 2 4.37 -23.06 12.13
C SER A 2 3.91 -22.37 10.85
N LEU A 3 4.10 -21.05 10.76
CA LEU A 3 3.81 -20.27 9.55
C LEU A 3 4.89 -20.54 8.50
N ALA A 4 4.58 -21.40 7.53
CA ALA A 4 5.30 -21.43 6.27
C ALA A 4 4.37 -21.82 5.11
N SER A 5 4.06 -20.85 4.23
CA SER A 5 4.20 -21.02 2.77
C SER A 5 4.18 -19.68 1.99
N HIS A 6 3.33 -18.68 2.30
CA HIS A 6 3.26 -17.35 1.64
C HIS A 6 2.87 -16.25 2.65
N VAL A 7 3.64 -16.05 3.73
CA VAL A 7 3.24 -15.20 4.87
C VAL A 7 2.75 -13.82 4.41
N GLN A 8 1.48 -13.53 4.71
CA GLN A 8 0.85 -12.21 4.60
C GLN A 8 0.87 -11.55 5.97
N ASP A 9 1.65 -10.47 6.12
CA ASP A 9 1.42 -9.50 7.20
C ASP A 9 0.53 -8.40 6.62
N PHE A 10 -0.52 -8.01 7.32
CA PHE A 10 -1.40 -6.93 6.88
C PHE A 10 -1.48 -5.84 7.93
N LYS A 11 -1.34 -4.59 7.49
CA LYS A 11 -1.46 -3.44 8.39
C LYS A 11 -2.44 -2.45 7.80
N SER A 12 -3.47 -2.14 8.59
CA SER A 12 -4.36 -1.02 8.32
C SER A 12 -3.74 0.24 8.89
N HIS A 13 -3.62 1.26 8.05
CA HIS A 13 -3.17 2.59 8.44
C HIS A 13 -4.36 3.56 8.30
N SER A 14 -4.80 4.09 9.44
CA SER A 14 -5.87 5.09 9.53
C SER A 14 -7.17 4.69 8.79
N SER A 15 -7.45 3.39 8.67
CA SER A 15 -8.61 2.82 7.94
C SER A 15 -8.71 3.17 6.46
N ARG A 16 -7.63 3.69 5.84
CA ARG A 16 -7.63 4.16 4.44
C ARG A 16 -6.56 3.52 3.57
N LEU A 17 -5.52 2.96 4.19
CA LEU A 17 -4.43 2.29 3.50
C LEU A 17 -4.20 0.93 4.15
N LEU A 18 -4.33 -0.13 3.36
CA LEU A 18 -3.97 -1.48 3.73
C LEU A 18 -2.65 -1.82 3.07
N SER A 19 -1.64 -2.18 3.85
CA SER A 19 -0.42 -2.80 3.33
C SER A 19 -0.49 -4.32 3.51
N VAL A 20 -0.06 -5.07 2.51
CA VAL A 20 0.05 -6.53 2.55
C VAL A 20 1.46 -6.92 2.13
N ASP A 21 2.20 -7.56 3.02
CA ASP A 21 3.54 -8.07 2.76
C ASP A 21 3.46 -9.47 2.19
N LEU A 22 4.25 -9.76 1.17
CA LEU A 22 4.37 -11.07 0.55
C LEU A 22 5.85 -11.46 0.51
N TYR A 23 6.16 -12.63 1.04
CA TYR A 23 7.50 -13.20 1.07
C TYR A 23 7.55 -14.40 0.14
N PHE A 24 8.38 -14.32 -0.90
CA PHE A 24 8.56 -15.37 -1.89
C PHE A 24 9.87 -16.12 -1.66
N LYS A 25 9.98 -17.30 -2.28
CA LYS A 25 11.25 -18.04 -2.36
C LYS A 25 12.32 -17.16 -3.03
N GLY A 26 13.58 -17.36 -2.66
CA GLY A 26 14.70 -16.55 -3.17
C GLY A 26 14.86 -15.20 -2.48
N ASN A 27 14.33 -15.04 -1.26
CA ASN A 27 14.41 -13.82 -0.45
C ASN A 27 13.77 -12.57 -1.09
N VAL A 28 12.84 -12.77 -2.02
CA VAL A 28 12.10 -11.67 -2.64
C VAL A 28 10.95 -11.25 -1.72
N LYS A 29 10.87 -9.95 -1.44
CA LYS A 29 9.81 -9.34 -0.63
C LYS A 29 9.03 -8.36 -1.49
N PHE A 30 7.71 -8.45 -1.44
CA PHE A 30 6.79 -7.56 -2.16
C PHE A 30 5.76 -7.00 -1.19
N ARG A 31 5.44 -5.71 -1.31
CA ARG A 31 4.39 -5.07 -0.52
C ARG A 31 3.34 -4.47 -1.43
N ILE A 32 2.10 -4.89 -1.26
CA ILE A 32 0.95 -4.33 -1.98
C ILE A 32 0.28 -3.31 -1.07
N PHE A 33 0.05 -2.11 -1.60
CA PHE A 33 -0.76 -1.10 -0.95
C PHE A 33 -2.13 -1.05 -1.60
N VAL A 34 -3.18 -1.35 -0.85
CA VAL A 34 -4.56 -1.10 -1.26
C VAL A 34 -5.00 0.19 -0.58
N ILE A 35 -5.35 1.21 -1.38
CA ILE A 35 -5.68 2.54 -0.86
C ILE A 35 -7.09 2.95 -1.27
N TYR A 36 -7.82 3.51 -0.31
CA TYR A 36 -9.05 4.26 -0.56
C TYR A 36 -8.71 5.75 -0.61
N ILE A 37 -8.84 6.39 -1.77
CA ILE A 37 -8.63 7.83 -1.91
C ILE A 37 -9.98 8.53 -1.74
N PRO A 38 -10.16 9.39 -0.72
CA PRO A 38 -11.39 10.15 -0.51
C PRO A 38 -11.79 11.02 -1.71
N LEU A 39 -13.09 11.33 -1.78
CA LEU A 39 -13.64 12.19 -2.81
C LEU A 39 -12.99 13.59 -2.79
N PRO A 40 -12.96 14.31 -3.93
CA PRO A 40 -12.35 15.65 -4.00
C PRO A 40 -12.93 16.67 -2.99
N ALA A 41 -14.19 16.50 -2.58
CA ALA A 41 -14.85 17.34 -1.58
C ALA A 41 -14.21 17.22 -0.17
N GLU A 42 -13.50 16.13 0.11
CA GLU A 42 -12.82 15.87 1.39
C GLU A 42 -11.31 16.18 1.28
N SER A 43 -10.99 17.39 0.85
CA SER A 43 -9.62 17.78 0.45
C SER A 43 -8.55 17.53 1.51
N VAL A 44 -8.84 17.80 2.79
CA VAL A 44 -7.91 17.57 3.91
C VAL A 44 -7.64 16.07 4.08
N LEU A 45 -8.69 15.25 4.17
CA LEU A 45 -8.56 13.81 4.35
C LEU A 45 -7.86 13.15 3.15
N ARG A 46 -8.11 13.67 1.95
CA ARG A 46 -7.42 13.25 0.73
C ARG A 46 -5.92 13.54 0.80
N SER A 47 -5.52 14.76 1.18
CA SER A 47 -4.11 15.12 1.35
C SER A 47 -3.44 14.23 2.41
N ASP A 48 -4.05 14.06 3.57
CA ASP A 48 -3.53 13.19 4.64
C ASP A 48 -3.33 11.74 4.17
N THR A 49 -4.23 11.27 3.30
CA THR A 49 -4.16 9.91 2.74
C THR A 49 -3.04 9.77 1.71
N ILE A 50 -2.79 10.80 0.91
CA ILE A 50 -1.68 10.85 -0.04
C ILE A 50 -0.34 10.91 0.73
N ASP A 51 -0.23 11.77 1.74
CA ASP A 51 0.98 11.89 2.57
C ASP A 51 1.29 10.58 3.29
N LEU A 52 0.26 9.92 3.83
CA LEU A 52 0.38 8.60 4.44
C LEU A 52 0.92 7.56 3.43
N LEU A 53 0.40 7.54 2.20
CA LEU A 53 0.89 6.64 1.15
C LEU A 53 2.36 6.92 0.80
N ILE A 54 2.74 8.19 0.62
CA ILE A 54 4.13 8.60 0.31
C ILE A 54 5.08 8.13 1.43
N GLN A 55 4.70 8.34 2.69
CA GLN A 55 5.49 7.89 3.83
C GLN A 55 5.68 6.36 3.82
N GLN A 56 4.62 5.60 3.58
CA GLN A 56 4.71 4.14 3.54
C GLN A 56 5.53 3.63 2.33
N LEU A 57 5.43 4.28 1.18
CA LEU A 57 6.25 3.96 0.01
C LEU A 57 7.74 4.21 0.28
N ALA A 58 8.08 5.33 0.93
CA ALA A 58 9.45 5.65 1.32
C ALA A 58 10.04 4.58 2.26
N LEU A 59 9.30 4.20 3.31
CA LEU A 59 9.70 3.15 4.26
C LEU A 59 9.86 1.79 3.58
N THR A 60 8.98 1.48 2.63
CA THR A 60 8.99 0.21 1.89
C THR A 60 10.19 0.11 0.97
N LYS A 61 10.54 1.21 0.29
CA LYS A 61 11.77 1.30 -0.51
C LYS A 61 13.02 1.12 0.36
N GLN A 62 13.09 1.79 1.51
CA GLN A 62 14.21 1.65 2.46
C GLN A 62 14.33 0.22 3.00
N SER A 63 13.21 -0.48 3.16
CA SER A 63 13.16 -1.86 3.63
C SER A 63 13.47 -2.90 2.54
N GLY A 64 13.79 -2.46 1.31
CA GLY A 64 14.17 -3.33 0.19
C GLY A 64 13.02 -4.11 -0.44
N PHE A 65 11.77 -3.67 -0.27
CA PHE A 65 10.61 -4.31 -0.88
C PHE A 65 10.38 -3.79 -2.31
N HIS A 66 10.08 -4.72 -3.21
CA HIS A 66 9.32 -4.38 -4.42
C HIS A 66 7.91 -3.97 -3.99
N HIS A 67 7.25 -3.08 -4.73
CA HIS A 67 5.93 -2.59 -4.31
C HIS A 67 5.01 -2.25 -5.47
N ALA A 68 3.71 -2.36 -5.22
CA ALA A 68 2.65 -1.88 -6.08
C ALA A 68 1.57 -1.17 -5.26
N VAL A 69 0.90 -0.21 -5.89
CA VAL A 69 -0.27 0.49 -5.32
C VAL A 69 -1.48 0.13 -6.16
N CYS A 70 -2.54 -0.34 -5.52
CA CYS A 70 -3.80 -0.73 -6.12
C CYS A 70 -4.93 0.12 -5.53
N SER A 71 -5.72 0.74 -6.41
CA SER A 71 -6.89 1.54 -6.05
C SER A 71 -7.75 1.73 -7.29
N ASP A 72 -8.97 2.20 -7.09
CA ASP A 72 -9.79 2.77 -8.16
C ASP A 72 -9.11 4.02 -8.76
N PHE A 73 -8.28 4.73 -7.98
CA PHE A 73 -7.61 6.01 -8.30
C PHE A 73 -8.54 7.15 -8.79
N ASN A 74 -9.75 6.85 -9.26
CA ASN A 74 -10.69 7.76 -9.90
C ASN A 74 -10.02 8.61 -10.99
N MET A 75 -9.07 8.01 -11.73
CA MET A 75 -8.35 8.67 -12.82
C MET A 75 -8.97 8.27 -14.16
N HIS A 76 -9.36 9.28 -14.94
CA HIS A 76 -9.59 9.09 -16.36
C HIS A 76 -8.24 9.21 -17.06
N LEU A 77 -7.73 8.12 -17.62
CA LEU A 77 -6.57 8.19 -18.48
C LEU A 77 -7.05 8.74 -19.83
N ASP A 78 -6.66 9.97 -20.16
CA ASP A 78 -6.87 10.51 -21.50
C ASP A 78 -6.26 9.54 -22.52
N LYS A 79 -7.04 9.22 -23.57
CA LYS A 79 -6.65 8.30 -24.65
C LYS A 79 -5.70 8.94 -25.64
#